data_AF-A0A8X7PV33-F1
#
_entry.id   AF-A0A8X7PV33-F1
#
_cell.length_a   1.000
_cell.length_b   1.000
_cell.length_c   1.000
_cell.angle_alpha   90.00
_cell.angle_beta   90.00
_cell.angle_gamma   90.00
#
_symmetry.space_group_name_H-M   'P 1'
#
loop_
_entity.id
_entity.type
_entity.pdbx_description
1 polymer ?
#
loop_
_entity_poly.entity_id
_entity_poly.type
_entity_poly.pdbx_seq_one_letter_code
_entity_poly.pdbx_strand_id
1 'polypeptide(L)' 'MQRNGDPIVLCFVDFETPACAATARNALQGYRMDEEERDSKILQIQFSRNPGPRPGQRGGRR' A
#
# COMPACT_ATOMS: atom_id res chain seq x y z
N MET A 1 -22.97 13.55 -5.42
CA MET A 1 -21.71 13.15 -6.06
C MET A 1 -21.28 11.83 -5.44
N GLN A 2 -21.67 10.70 -6.04
CA GLN A 2 -21.23 9.39 -5.57
C GLN A 2 -19.73 9.30 -5.88
N ARG A 3 -18.91 9.40 -4.85
CA ARG A 3 -17.53 8.92 -4.93
C ARG A 3 -17.68 7.41 -4.99
N ASN A 4 -17.74 6.83 -6.19
CA ASN A 4 -17.63 5.39 -6.39
C ASN A 4 -16.29 4.99 -5.76
N GLY A 5 -16.34 4.64 -4.49
CA GLY A 5 -15.21 4.19 -3.72
C GLY A 5 -14.95 2.77 -4.16
N ASP A 6 -14.23 2.62 -5.26
CA ASP A 6 -13.72 1.32 -5.65
C ASP A 6 -12.96 0.74 -4.45
N PRO A 7 -13.26 -0.51 -4.06
CA PRO A 7 -12.57 -1.12 -2.93
C PRO A 7 -11.07 -1.12 -3.21
N ILE A 8 -10.31 -0.49 -2.31
CA ILE A 8 -8.85 -0.53 -2.31
C ILE A 8 -8.46 -1.76 -1.50
N VAL A 9 -7.89 -2.75 -2.17
CA VAL A 9 -7.32 -3.93 -1.52
C VAL A 9 -5.88 -3.60 -1.12
N LEU A 10 -5.62 -3.57 0.19
CA LEU A 10 -4.29 -3.36 0.78
C LEU A 10 -3.79 -4.68 1.35
N CYS A 11 -2.61 -5.10 0.91
CA CYS A 11 -1.94 -6.30 1.40
C CYS A 11 -0.58 -5.91 1.99
N PHE A 12 -0.23 -6.54 3.11
CA PHE A 12 1.10 -6.45 3.71
C PHE A 12 1.84 -7.75 3.46
N VAL A 13 3.10 -7.64 3.07
CA VAL A 13 3.99 -8.77 2.85
C VAL A 13 5.28 -8.49 3.60
N ASP A 14 5.75 -9.48 4.33
CA ASP A 14 7.07 -9.45 4.94
C ASP A 14 8.07 -10.17 4.04
N PHE A 15 9.26 -9.61 3.93
CA PHE A 15 10.39 -10.21 3.22
C PHE A 15 11.48 -10.53 4.23
N GLU A 16 12.25 -11.58 3.94
CA GLU A 16 13.38 -12.00 4.79
C GLU A 16 14.46 -10.92 4.93
N THR A 17 14.69 -10.14 3.85
CA THR A 17 15.63 -9.02 3.88
C THR A 17 15.05 -7.75 3.26
N PRO A 18 15.53 -6.56 3.70
CA PRO A 18 15.16 -5.30 3.06
C PRO A 18 15.53 -5.23 1.57
N ALA A 19 16.61 -5.91 1.17
CA ALA A 19 17.04 -5.96 -0.23
C ALA A 19 16.03 -6.73 -1.10
N CYS A 20 15.48 -7.83 -0.58
CA CYS A 20 14.40 -8.57 -1.24
C CYS A 20 13.14 -7.69 -1.38
N ALA A 21 12.76 -6.97 -0.32
CA ALA A 21 11.61 -6.05 -0.36
C ALA A 21 11.78 -4.93 -1.40
N ALA A 22 12.98 -4.34 -1.47
CA ALA A 22 13.29 -3.30 -2.45
C ALA A 22 13.24 -3.84 -3.89
N THR A 23 13.77 -5.04 -4.12
CA THR A 23 13.75 -5.70 -5.43
C THR A 23 12.32 -6.02 -5.86
N ALA A 24 11.54 -6.66 -4.99
CA ALA A 24 10.14 -6.99 -5.26
C ALA A 24 9.31 -5.73 -5.52
N ARG A 25 9.50 -4.67 -4.71
CA ARG A 25 8.90 -3.37 -4.94
C ARG A 25 9.24 -2.85 -6.34
N ASN A 26 10.51 -2.79 -6.71
CA ASN A 26 10.92 -2.23 -8.01
C ASN A 26 10.43 -3.08 -9.19
N ALA A 27 10.39 -4.40 -9.04
CA ALA A 27 9.93 -5.32 -10.09
C ALA A 27 8.42 -5.22 -10.33
N LEU A 28 7.63 -5.00 -9.28
CA LEU A 28 6.16 -4.97 -9.35
C LEU A 28 5.60 -3.53 -9.33
N GLN A 29 6.45 -2.51 -9.19
CA GLN A 29 6.04 -1.11 -9.24
C GLN A 29 5.51 -0.82 -10.65
N GLY A 30 4.23 -0.47 -10.76
CA GLY A 30 3.64 -0.19 -12.06
C GLY A 30 2.96 -1.39 -12.72
N TYR A 31 2.90 -2.54 -12.04
CA TYR A 31 2.22 -3.73 -12.57
C TYR A 31 0.73 -3.44 -12.80
N ARG A 32 0.24 -3.68 -14.02
CA ARG A 32 -1.18 -3.56 -14.35
C ARG A 32 -1.87 -4.86 -13.97
N MET A 33 -2.91 -4.77 -13.13
CA MET A 33 -3.66 -5.96 -12.70
C MET A 33 -4.33 -6.68 -13.87
N ASP A 34 -4.75 -5.91 -14.87
CA ASP A 34 -5.38 -6.37 -16.10
C ASP A 34 -4.76 -5.59 -17.27
N GLU A 35 -4.08 -6.29 -18.18
CA GLU A 35 -3.40 -5.64 -19.30
C GLU A 35 -4.37 -5.17 -20.39
N GLU A 36 -5.55 -5.80 -20.47
CA GLU A 36 -6.59 -5.57 -21.47
C GLU A 36 -7.51 -4.41 -21.08
N GLU A 37 -7.69 -4.16 -19.77
CA GLU A 37 -8.45 -3.02 -19.27
C GLU A 37 -7.66 -1.70 -19.33
N ARG A 38 -8.16 -0.71 -20.08
CA ARG A 38 -7.50 0.61 -20.24
C ARG A 38 -7.42 1.43 -18.96
N ASP A 39 -8.33 1.21 -18.00
CA ASP A 39 -8.33 1.87 -16.68
C ASP A 39 -7.88 0.90 -15.57
N SER A 40 -7.10 -0.12 -15.95
CA SER A 40 -6.68 -1.14 -15.01
C SER A 40 -5.88 -0.53 -13.87
N LYS A 41 -6.21 -0.99 -12.66
CA LYS A 41 -5.52 -0.58 -11.45
C LYS A 41 -4.04 -0.97 -11.53
N ILE A 42 -3.20 0.02 -11.31
CA ILE A 42 -1.77 -0.17 -11.21
C ILE A 42 -1.41 -0.54 -9.77
N LEU A 43 -0.73 -1.67 -9.60
CA LEU A 43 -0.21 -2.09 -8.30
C LEU A 43 0.85 -1.09 -7.84
N GLN A 44 0.60 -0.51 -6.67
CA GLN A 44 1.53 0.38 -6.00
C GLN A 44 2.10 -0.31 -4.78
N ILE A 45 3.42 -0.47 -4.77
CA ILE A 45 4.13 -1.04 -3.64
C ILE A 45 4.92 0.07 -2.95
N GLN A 46 4.71 0.19 -1.64
CA GLN A 46 5.42 1.13 -0.80
C GLN A 46 5.95 0.41 0.42
N PHE A 47 7.06 0.89 0.98
CA PHE A 47 7.49 0.44 2.29
C PHE A 47 6.40 0.78 3.30
N SER A 48 6.06 -0.20 4.14
CA SER A 48 5.18 0.04 5.26
C SER A 48 5.85 1.05 6.18
N ARG A 49 5.40 2.30 6.12
CA ARG A 49 5.74 3.29 7.12
C ARG A 49 4.79 3.04 8.26
N ASN A 50 5.26 2.36 9.30
CA ASN A 50 4.65 2.44 10.61
C ASN A 50 5.19 3.72 11.26
N PRO A 51 4.51 4.88 11.18
CA PRO A 51 4.81 5.92 12.15
C PRO A 51 4.46 5.29 13.49
N GLY A 52 5.48 4.91 14.27
CA GLY A 52 5.28 4.35 15.60
C GLY A 52 4.27 5.18 16.39
N PRO A 53 3.62 4.60 17.42
CA PRO A 53 2.49 5.22 18.13
C PRO A 53 2.77 6.71 18.34
N ARG A 54 1.99 7.57 17.65
CA ARG A 54 2.22 9.01 17.69
C ARG A 54 2.20 9.43 19.16
N PRO A 55 3.29 10.00 19.71
CA PRO A 55 3.26 10.50 21.08
C PRO A 55 2.25 11.66 21.10
N GLY A 56 1.05 11.41 21.60
CA GLY A 56 -0.06 12.37 21.60
C GLY A 56 -1.46 11.76 21.67
N GLN A 57 -1.66 10.49 21.31
CA GLN A 57 -2.97 9.83 21.45
C GLN A 57 -3.19 9.24 22.87
N ARG A 58 -2.85 10.02 23.90
CA ARG A 58 -3.27 9.77 25.29
C ARG A 58 -3.75 11.11 25.84
N GLY A 59 -5.05 11.38 25.72
CA GLY A 59 -5.62 12.57 26.35
C GLY A 59 -6.87 13.10 25.67
N GLY A 60 -7.93 12.30 25.65
CA GLY A 60 -9.25 12.82 25.29
C GLY A 60 -10.31 11.88 25.82
N ARG A 61 -11.16 12.40 26.71
CA ARG A 61 -12.33 11.78 27.36
C ARG A 61 -12.07 11.34 28.81
N ARG A 62 -12.01 12.35 29.69
CA ARG A 62 -12.79 12.34 30.93
C ARG A 62 -13.86 13.42 30.79
#